data_AF-A0A961W4I6-F1
#
_entry.id   AF-A0A961W4I6-F1
#
_cell.length_a   1.000
_cell.length_b   1.000
_cell.length_c   1.000
_cell.angle_alpha   90.00
_cell.angle_beta   90.00
_cell.angle_gamma   90.00
#
_symmetry.space_group_name_H-M   'P 1'
#
loop_
_entity.id
_entity.type
_entity.pdbx_description
1 polymer ?
#
loop_
_entity_poly.entity_id
_entity_poly.type
_entity_poly.pdbx_seq_one_letter_code
_entity_poly.pdbx_strand_id
1 'polypeptide(L)' 'MELKGREADRFLAAPKAGAILLLHGPDTGLVSERSKAFLDAALGSEDDPFARVALDSSDLSGDAQRLADEAHTVA' A
#
# COMPACT_ATOMS: atom_id res chain seq x y z
N MET A 1 10.77 -10.29 -3.37
CA MET A 1 11.99 -9.84 -2.67
C MET A 1 11.59 -9.43 -1.27
N GLU A 2 12.27 -9.93 -0.25
CA GLU A 2 12.02 -9.52 1.14
C GLU A 2 12.99 -8.40 1.51
N LEU A 3 12.49 -7.33 2.14
CA LEU A 3 13.29 -6.20 2.63
C LEU A 3 13.15 -6.12 4.15
N LYS A 4 14.25 -5.86 4.86
CA LYS A 4 14.26 -5.82 6.33
C LYS A 4 14.92 -4.56 6.86
N GLY A 5 14.53 -4.19 8.08
CA GLY A 5 15.09 -3.04 8.79
C GLY A 5 15.16 -1.79 7.93
N ARG A 6 16.34 -1.18 7.85
CA ARG A 6 16.60 0.08 7.17
C ARG A 6 16.39 0.04 5.65
N GLU A 7 16.52 -1.13 5.03
CA GLU A 7 16.29 -1.27 3.58
C GLU A 7 14.81 -1.12 3.24
N ALA A 8 13.92 -1.65 4.09
CA ALA A 8 12.49 -1.45 3.96
C ALA A 8 12.14 0.03 4.05
N ASP A 9 12.65 0.74 5.07
CA ASP A 9 12.38 2.17 5.26
C ASP A 9 12.82 3.01 4.04
N ARG A 10 14.00 2.69 3.46
CA ARG A 10 14.48 3.37 2.26
C ARG A 10 13.59 3.11 1.04
N PHE A 11 13.12 1.88 0.88
CA PHE A 11 12.23 1.53 -0.23
C PHE A 11 10.88 2.24 -0.13
N LEU A 12 10.30 2.30 1.07
CA LEU A 12 9.02 2.95 1.32
C LEU A 12 9.08 4.48 1.14
N ALA A 13 10.24 5.11 1.37
CA ALA A 13 10.44 6.54 1.20
C ALA A 13 10.51 7.01 -0.28
N ALA A 14 10.75 6.08 -1.22
CA ALA A 14 10.82 6.39 -2.65
C ALA A 14 10.24 5.21 -3.45
N PRO A 15 8.91 4.99 -3.38
CA PRO A 15 8.28 3.83 -3.99
C PRO A 15 8.34 3.92 -5.52
N LYS A 16 8.58 2.77 -6.16
CA LYS A 16 8.54 2.67 -7.62
C LYS A 16 7.10 2.45 -8.09
N ALA A 17 6.72 3.11 -9.19
CA ALA A 17 5.42 2.90 -9.81
C ALA A 17 5.18 1.42 -10.18
N GLY A 18 3.95 0.95 -9.98
CA GLY A 18 3.53 -0.42 -10.31
C GLY A 18 4.03 -1.51 -9.36
N ALA A 19 4.56 -1.18 -8.18
CA ALA A 19 4.99 -2.17 -7.20
C ALA A 19 3.79 -2.72 -6.40
N ILE A 20 3.71 -4.05 -6.26
CA ILE A 20 2.85 -4.71 -5.27
C ILE A 20 3.68 -4.91 -4.00
N LEU A 21 3.19 -4.37 -2.87
CA LEU A 21 3.85 -4.48 -1.56
C LEU A 21 2.97 -5.29 -0.60
N LEU A 22 3.61 -6.18 0.15
CA LEU A 22 3.02 -6.82 1.33
C LEU A 22 3.79 -6.36 2.57
N LEU A 23 3.16 -5.50 3.38
CA LEU A 23 3.68 -5.13 4.69
C LEU A 23 3.12 -6.11 5.72
N HIS A 24 4.00 -6.87 6.35
CA HIS A 24 3.62 -7.85 7.36
C HIS A 24 4.68 -7.93 8.47
N GLY A 25 4.27 -8.32 9.67
CA GLY A 25 5.18 -8.49 10.80
C GLY A 25 4.43 -8.73 12.10
N PRO A 26 5.12 -9.22 13.14
CA PRO A 26 4.52 -9.45 14.46
C PRO A 26 4.24 -8.14 15.21
N ASP A 27 4.89 -7.04 14.83
CA ASP A 27 4.71 -5.71 15.40
C ASP A 27 3.71 -4.91 14.56
N THR A 28 2.46 -4.86 15.02
CA THR A 28 1.38 -4.14 14.34
C THR A 28 1.59 -2.63 14.35
N GLY A 29 2.28 -2.09 15.36
CA GLY A 29 2.61 -0.66 15.44
C GLY A 29 3.55 -0.27 14.31
N LEU A 30 4.65 -1.03 14.16
CA LEU A 30 5.62 -0.80 13.09
C LEU A 30 5.02 -0.99 11.69
N VAL A 31 4.13 -1.97 11.51
CA VAL A 31 3.41 -2.16 10.25
C VAL A 31 2.52 -0.94 9.94
N SER A 32 1.79 -0.44 10.94
CA SER A 32 0.93 0.74 10.77
C SER A 32 1.74 1.99 10.44
N GLU A 33 2.84 2.25 11.15
CA GLU A 33 3.71 3.41 10.92
C GLU A 33 4.31 3.40 9.51
N ARG A 34 4.82 2.25 9.07
CA ARG A 34 5.38 2.08 7.72
C ARG A 34 4.34 2.20 6.62
N SER A 35 3.14 1.67 6.84
CA SER A 35 2.03 1.80 5.89
C SER A 35 1.68 3.27 5.69
N LYS A 36 1.61 4.04 6.78
CA LYS A 36 1.37 5.49 6.71
C LYS A 36 2.49 6.21 5.96
N ALA A 37 3.75 5.96 6.31
CA ALA A 37 4.89 6.60 5.65
C ALA A 37 4.95 6.31 4.14
N PHE A 38 4.60 5.08 3.74
CA PHE A 38 4.49 4.69 2.34
C PHE A 38 3.38 5.45 1.61
N LEU A 39 2.19 5.53 2.19
CA LEU A 39 1.07 6.26 1.58
C LEU A 39 1.41 7.75 1.42
N ASP A 40 1.99 8.37 2.44
CA ASP A 40 2.41 9.77 2.40
C ASP A 40 3.47 10.00 1.28
N ALA A 41 4.39 9.04 1.06
CA ALA A 41 5.40 9.12 0.01
C ALA A 41 4.85 8.80 -1.40
N ALA A 42 3.90 7.89 -1.51
CA ALA A 42 3.35 7.40 -2.78
C ALA A 42 2.30 8.35 -3.37
N LEU A 43 1.45 8.93 -2.52
CA LEU A 43 0.34 9.78 -2.95
C LEU A 43 0.74 11.26 -3.03
N GLY A 44 1.82 11.65 -2.35
CA GLY A 44 2.28 13.03 -2.32
C GLY A 44 1.38 13.96 -1.49
N SER A 45 1.54 15.26 -1.70
CA SER A 45 0.90 16.31 -0.88
C SER A 45 -0.51 16.71 -1.33
N GLU A 46 -0.99 16.18 -2.45
CA GLU A 46 -2.35 16.45 -2.91
C GLU A 46 -3.31 15.48 -2.22
N ASP A 47 -4.24 16.04 -1.47
CA ASP A 47 -5.30 15.30 -0.77
C ASP A 47 -6.38 14.89 -1.79
N ASP A 48 -5.98 14.08 -2.78
CA ASP A 48 -6.91 13.52 -3.76
C ASP A 48 -7.64 12.33 -3.12
N PRO A 49 -8.95 12.47 -2.82
CA PRO A 49 -9.71 11.39 -2.21
C PRO A 49 -9.84 10.15 -3.11
N PHE A 50 -9.57 10.28 -4.42
CA PHE A 50 -9.60 9.19 -5.38
C PHE A 50 -8.26 8.48 -5.56
N ALA A 51 -7.18 9.02 -4.99
CA ALA A 51 -5.85 8.42 -5.08
C ALA A 51 -5.68 7.17 -4.17
N ARG A 52 -6.70 6.81 -3.38
CA ARG A 52 -6.69 5.62 -2.52
C ARG A 52 -8.02 4.88 -2.55
N VAL A 53 -7.94 3.55 -2.57
CA VAL A 53 -9.08 2.66 -2.34
C VAL A 53 -8.76 1.76 -1.15
N ALA A 54 -9.69 1.66 -0.21
CA ALA A 54 -9.61 0.75 0.92
C ALA A 54 -10.47 -0.48 0.63
N LEU A 55 -9.85 -1.66 0.66
CA LEU A 55 -10.53 -2.94 0.51
C LEU A 55 -10.36 -3.74 1.80
N ASP A 56 -11.44 -4.33 2.30
CA ASP A 56 -11.39 -5.22 3.46
C ASP A 56 -11.47 -6.71 3.05
N SER A 57 -11.40 -7.60 4.04
CA SER A 57 -11.45 -9.05 3.79
C SER A 57 -12.79 -9.51 3.22
N SER A 58 -13.89 -8.84 3.57
CA SER A 58 -15.23 -9.16 3.06
C SER A 58 -15.38 -8.76 1.60
N ASP A 59 -14.80 -7.63 1.21
CA ASP A 59 -14.75 -7.18 -0.19
C ASP A 59 -14.07 -8.22 -1.09
N LEU A 60 -12.90 -8.70 -0.68
CA LEU A 60 -12.09 -9.64 -1.46
C LEU A 60 -12.61 -11.08 -1.42
N SER A 61 -13.28 -11.48 -0.33
CA SER A 61 -13.87 -12.83 -0.24
C SER A 61 -15.20 -12.94 -0.98
N GLY A 62 -15.94 -11.84 -1.10
CA GLY A 62 -17.15 -11.75 -1.93
C GLY A 62 -16.84 -11.65 -3.43
N ASP A 63 -15.78 -10.94 -3.80
CA ASP A 63 -15.32 -10.80 -5.17
C ASP A 63 -13.79 -10.66 -5.26
N ALA A 64 -13.12 -11.73 -5.68
CA ALA A 64 -11.66 -11.74 -5.83
C ALA A 64 -11.15 -10.90 -7.00
N GLN A 65 -11.98 -10.59 -8.01
CA GLN A 65 -11.57 -9.76 -9.16
C GLN A 65 -11.46 -8.29 -8.79
N ARG A 66 -12.14 -7.86 -7.73
CA ARG A 66 -12.19 -6.48 -7.29
C ARG A 66 -10.81 -5.85 -7.09
N LEU A 67 -9.83 -6.60 -6.57
CA LEU A 67 -8.45 -6.09 -6.45
C LEU A 67 -7.84 -5.73 -7.81
N ALA A 68 -8.06 -6.58 -8.83
CA ALA A 68 -7.55 -6.33 -10.17
C ALA A 68 -8.28 -5.16 -10.82
N ASP A 69 -9.59 -5.05 -10.62
CA ASP A 69 -10.39 -3.95 -11.16
C ASP A 69 -9.92 -2.61 -10.60
N GLU A 70 -9.78 -2.49 -9.27
CA GLU A 70 -9.28 -1.25 -8.64
C GLU A 70 -7.85 -0.90 -9.07
N ALA A 71 -6.98 -1.89 -9.29
CA ALA A 71 -5.61 -1.67 -9.72
C ALA A 71 -5.49 -1.20 -11.19
N HIS A 72 -6.48 -1.49 -12.03
CA HIS A 72 -6.49 -1.08 -13.45
C HIS A 72 -7.40 0.11 -13.72
N THR A 73 -8.12 0.61 -12.70
CA THR A 73 -8.89 1.84 -12.81
C THR A 73 -7.95 3.01 -13.10
N VAL A 74 -8.14 3.64 -14.27
CA VAL A 74 -7.49 4.89 -14.63
C VAL A 74 -8.44 6.02 -14.25
N ALA A 75 -8.01 6.88 -13.34
CA ALA A 75 -8.68 8.15 -13.02
C ALA A 75 -8.26 9.26 -14.00
#